data_AF-A0A1A3QGS3-F1
#
_entry.id   AF-A0A1A3QGS3-F1
#
_cell.length_a   1.000
_cell.length_b   1.000
_cell.length_c   1.000
_cell.angle_alpha   90.00
_cell.angle_beta   90.00
_cell.angle_gamma   90.00
#
_symmetry.space_group_name_H-M   'P 1'
#
loop_
_entity.id
_entity.type
_entity.pdbx_description
1 polymer ?
#
loop_
_entity_poly.entity_id
_entity_poly.type
_entity_poly.pdbx_seq_one_letter_code
_entity_poly.pdbx_strand_id
1 'polypeptide(L)'
;MDLDRITHPLRLSRGSHQPGSGKGCAMNAISYINGDERITDFPATSARPLASFVQLCNDLLAGPDGYLSPDDSLLVLDLGWLTVGTADVADAVVHPWVAKLLVSPPWGVIRYAGNAAARAITDIAELHRRLAPGAMPPIAEWNGAARAARAVTTTPVTAERYALRAAYQSTALVETDDWDTLDAVTGNALKAHRLASADLGAAPIVEVTRRAIRSWRRLAGLSVVANSPIGAGAAVRPKTPAA
;
A
#
# COMPACT_ATOMS: atom_id res chain seq x y z
N MET A 1 7.13 -29.95 14.68
CA MET A 1 6.58 -29.65 13.34
C MET A 1 6.97 -30.83 12.47
N ASP A 2 5.99 -31.59 12.01
CA ASP A 2 6.22 -32.81 11.23
C ASP A 2 6.41 -32.40 9.76
N LEU A 3 7.68 -32.19 9.37
CA LEU A 3 8.06 -31.67 8.06
C LEU A 3 7.74 -32.67 6.93
N ASP A 4 7.48 -33.94 7.27
CA ASP A 4 7.16 -35.02 6.34
C ASP A 4 5.74 -34.93 5.76
N ARG A 5 4.90 -34.01 6.25
CA ARG A 5 3.56 -33.72 5.74
C ARG A 5 3.50 -32.76 4.56
N ILE A 6 4.61 -32.10 4.20
CA ILE A 6 4.65 -31.17 3.07
C ILE A 6 4.92 -31.94 1.79
N THR A 7 3.87 -32.49 1.18
CA THR A 7 3.95 -33.30 -0.05
C THR A 7 4.09 -32.44 -1.32
N HIS A 8 3.89 -31.13 -1.22
CA HIS A 8 4.05 -30.16 -2.30
C HIS A 8 4.70 -28.88 -1.77
N PRO A 9 5.51 -28.16 -2.59
CA PRO A 9 6.04 -26.86 -2.21
C PRO A 9 4.92 -25.93 -1.75
N LEU A 10 5.14 -25.20 -0.66
CA LEU A 10 4.18 -24.21 -0.17
C LEU A 10 3.99 -23.13 -1.25
N ARG A 11 2.77 -22.97 -1.75
CA ARG A 11 2.42 -21.98 -2.77
C ARG A 11 1.51 -20.92 -2.17
N LEU A 12 1.80 -19.66 -2.47
CA LEU A 12 0.88 -18.58 -2.15
C LEU A 12 -0.34 -18.65 -3.06
N SER A 13 -1.46 -18.13 -2.57
CA SER A 13 -2.75 -18.23 -3.25
C SER A 13 -3.55 -16.94 -3.13
N ARG A 14 -4.40 -16.72 -4.14
CA ARG A 14 -5.31 -15.58 -4.20
C ARG A 14 -6.36 -15.63 -3.10
N GLY A 15 -6.75 -14.45 -2.64
CA GLY A 15 -7.85 -14.22 -1.73
C GLY A 15 -7.43 -14.22 -0.26
N SER A 16 -8.44 -14.01 0.59
CA SER A 16 -8.34 -14.11 2.04
C SER A 16 -8.65 -15.54 2.48
N HIS A 17 -7.86 -16.06 3.42
CA HIS A 17 -7.94 -17.48 3.81
C HIS A 17 -8.36 -17.65 5.26
N GLN A 18 -9.14 -18.69 5.51
CA GLN A 18 -9.49 -19.07 6.88
C GLN A 18 -8.42 -20.01 7.47
N PRO A 19 -8.23 -20.01 8.80
CA PRO A 19 -7.40 -20.99 9.48
C PRO A 19 -7.76 -22.42 9.07
N GLY A 20 -6.75 -23.24 8.77
CA GLY A 20 -6.94 -24.64 8.40
C GLY A 20 -7.30 -24.90 6.92
N SER A 21 -7.43 -23.85 6.09
CA SER A 21 -7.71 -24.00 4.65
C SER A 21 -6.57 -24.62 3.83
N GLY A 22 -5.37 -24.72 4.39
CA GLY A 22 -4.16 -25.15 3.69
C GLY A 22 -3.65 -24.13 2.66
N LYS A 23 -4.20 -22.91 2.68
CA LYS A 23 -3.88 -21.82 1.75
C LYS A 23 -3.46 -20.57 2.52
N GLY A 24 -2.69 -19.72 1.87
CA GLY A 24 -2.27 -18.43 2.41
C GLY A 24 -1.83 -17.46 1.32
N CYS A 25 -1.94 -16.17 1.59
CA CYS A 25 -1.37 -15.09 0.78
C CYS A 25 -0.03 -14.62 1.38
N ALA A 26 0.65 -13.70 0.69
CA ALA A 26 1.88 -13.09 1.20
C ALA A 26 1.71 -12.49 2.60
N MET A 27 0.60 -11.77 2.85
CA MET A 27 0.38 -11.11 4.12
C MET A 27 0.12 -12.11 5.26
N ASN A 28 -0.49 -13.27 4.99
CA ASN A 28 -0.59 -14.34 5.99
C ASN A 28 0.78 -14.90 6.36
N ALA A 29 1.68 -15.04 5.39
CA ALA A 29 3.05 -15.48 5.66
C ALA A 29 3.80 -14.45 6.53
N ILE A 30 3.67 -13.16 6.23
CA ILE A 30 4.23 -12.09 7.07
C ILE A 30 3.64 -12.12 8.48
N SER A 31 2.32 -12.23 8.61
CA SER A 31 1.61 -12.35 9.90
C SER A 31 2.12 -13.53 10.73
N TYR A 32 2.33 -14.69 10.08
CA TYR A 32 2.88 -15.88 10.72
C TYR A 32 4.32 -15.68 11.20
N ILE A 33 5.18 -15.13 10.34
CA ILE A 33 6.59 -14.91 10.67
C ILE A 33 6.76 -13.87 11.79
N ASN A 34 5.90 -12.84 11.82
CA ASN A 34 5.87 -11.85 12.88
C ASN A 34 5.38 -12.41 14.23
N GLY A 35 4.76 -13.59 14.24
CA GLY A 35 4.18 -14.18 15.43
C GLY A 35 2.88 -13.51 15.87
N ASP A 36 2.09 -12.99 14.93
CA ASP A 36 0.76 -12.45 15.25
C ASP A 36 -0.11 -13.54 15.90
N GLU A 37 -0.87 -13.17 16.94
CA GLU A 37 -1.76 -14.10 17.66
C GLU A 37 -2.77 -14.78 16.72
N ARG A 38 -3.22 -14.05 15.70
CA ARG A 38 -4.10 -14.54 14.65
C ARG A 38 -3.52 -14.19 13.29
N ILE A 39 -3.35 -15.23 12.46
CA ILE A 39 -2.93 -15.07 11.06
C ILE A 39 -4.00 -14.30 10.29
N THR A 40 -3.58 -13.21 9.65
CA THR A 40 -4.45 -12.25 8.98
C THR A 40 -3.82 -11.69 7.70
N ASP A 41 -4.61 -11.03 6.87
CA ASP A 41 -4.14 -10.27 5.70
C ASP A 41 -3.58 -8.90 6.08
N PHE A 42 -3.76 -8.50 7.35
CA PHE A 42 -3.33 -7.22 7.91
C PHE A 42 -2.42 -7.43 9.12
N PRO A 43 -1.15 -7.84 8.92
CA PRO A 43 -0.24 -8.13 10.02
C PRO A 43 -0.09 -6.94 10.96
N ALA A 44 0.07 -7.20 12.25
CA ALA A 44 0.11 -6.14 13.27
C ALA A 44 1.25 -5.12 13.03
N THR A 45 2.34 -5.54 12.37
CA THR A 45 3.49 -4.67 12.07
C THR A 45 3.36 -3.85 10.79
N SER A 46 2.30 -4.07 10.01
CA SER A 46 2.13 -3.48 8.68
C SER A 46 0.97 -2.49 8.65
N ALA A 47 1.21 -1.31 8.06
CA ALA A 47 0.14 -0.36 7.80
C ALA A 47 -0.93 -1.00 6.92
N ARG A 48 -2.18 -1.01 7.38
CA ARG A 48 -3.32 -1.63 6.70
C ARG A 48 -3.49 -1.17 5.24
N PRO A 49 -3.29 0.11 4.89
CA PRO A 49 -3.33 0.53 3.50
C PRO A 49 -2.29 -0.17 2.62
N LEU A 50 -1.06 -0.32 3.11
CA LEU A 50 0.03 -0.96 2.36
C LEU A 50 -0.21 -2.47 2.23
N ALA A 51 -0.69 -3.12 3.29
CA ALA A 51 -1.11 -4.52 3.24
C ALA A 51 -2.19 -4.75 2.17
N SER A 52 -3.15 -3.83 2.04
CA SER A 52 -4.18 -3.88 0.98
C SER A 52 -3.59 -3.78 -0.44
N PHE A 53 -2.57 -2.94 -0.65
CA PHE A 53 -1.85 -2.88 -1.93
C PHE A 53 -1.13 -4.20 -2.26
N VAL A 54 -0.46 -4.81 -1.27
CA VAL A 54 0.21 -6.10 -1.44
C VAL A 54 -0.80 -7.23 -1.71
N GLN A 55 -1.92 -7.23 -1.00
CA GLN A 55 -3.00 -8.20 -1.22
C GLN A 55 -3.57 -8.11 -2.64
N LEU A 56 -3.78 -6.89 -3.17
CA LEU A 56 -4.21 -6.73 -4.56
C LEU A 56 -3.16 -7.28 -5.55
N CYS A 57 -1.87 -7.06 -5.32
CA CYS A 57 -0.80 -7.66 -6.14
C CYS A 57 -0.85 -9.19 -6.08
N ASN A 58 -0.93 -9.77 -4.88
CA ASN A 58 -1.06 -11.21 -4.67
C ASN A 58 -2.23 -11.79 -5.47
N ASP A 59 -3.39 -11.14 -5.41
CA ASP A 59 -4.59 -11.62 -6.08
C ASP A 59 -4.54 -11.51 -7.60
N LEU A 60 -3.87 -10.48 -8.14
CA LEU A 60 -3.76 -10.27 -9.58
C LEU A 60 -2.64 -11.11 -10.22
N LEU A 61 -1.61 -11.49 -9.46
CA LEU A 61 -0.50 -12.32 -9.93
C LEU A 61 -0.82 -13.82 -9.86
N ALA A 62 -1.85 -14.21 -9.11
CA ALA A 62 -2.28 -15.61 -9.08
C ALA A 62 -2.74 -16.09 -10.46
N GLY A 63 -2.29 -17.29 -10.83
CA GLY A 63 -2.68 -17.96 -12.05
C GLY A 63 -4.13 -18.43 -12.05
N PRO A 64 -4.58 -19.07 -13.15
CA PRO A 64 -5.96 -19.55 -13.28
C PRO A 64 -6.32 -20.65 -12.24
N ASP A 65 -5.32 -21.36 -11.70
CA ASP A 65 -5.48 -22.33 -10.61
C ASP A 65 -5.67 -21.66 -9.23
N GLY A 66 -5.60 -20.33 -9.16
CA GLY A 66 -5.71 -19.54 -7.94
C GLY A 66 -4.42 -19.48 -7.12
N TYR A 67 -3.32 -20.03 -7.61
CA TYR A 67 -2.02 -20.03 -6.95
C TYR A 67 -1.01 -19.15 -7.71
N LEU A 68 -0.07 -18.60 -6.98
CA LEU A 68 1.03 -17.85 -7.58
C LEU A 68 2.08 -18.83 -8.15
N SER A 69 2.81 -18.36 -9.16
CA SER A 69 4.07 -18.99 -9.57
C SER A 69 5.13 -18.82 -8.47
N PRO A 70 6.23 -19.59 -8.48
CA PRO A 70 7.34 -19.38 -7.55
C PRO A 70 7.90 -17.95 -7.59
N ASP A 71 8.10 -17.39 -8.79
CA ASP A 71 8.65 -16.04 -8.98
C ASP A 71 7.68 -14.97 -8.47
N ASP A 72 6.39 -15.10 -8.78
CA ASP A 72 5.37 -14.18 -8.29
C ASP A 72 5.22 -14.26 -6.78
N SER A 73 5.37 -15.47 -6.20
CA SER A 73 5.34 -15.66 -4.75
C SER A 73 6.48 -14.90 -4.06
N LEU A 74 7.71 -15.01 -4.59
CA LEU A 74 8.85 -14.24 -4.08
C LEU A 74 8.60 -12.74 -4.22
N LEU A 75 8.11 -12.29 -5.38
CA LEU A 75 7.80 -10.89 -5.62
C LEU A 75 6.82 -10.32 -4.59
N VAL A 76 5.71 -11.00 -4.29
CA VAL A 76 4.73 -10.48 -3.33
C VAL A 76 5.18 -10.60 -1.88
N LEU A 77 6.04 -11.58 -1.55
CA LEU A 77 6.69 -11.66 -0.25
C LEU A 77 7.68 -10.51 -0.06
N ASP A 78 8.48 -10.16 -1.07
CA ASP A 78 9.36 -8.99 -1.03
C ASP A 78 8.57 -7.70 -0.81
N LEU A 79 7.44 -7.53 -1.50
CA LEU A 79 6.54 -6.40 -1.27
C LEU A 79 5.96 -6.41 0.15
N GLY A 80 5.52 -7.58 0.63
CA GLY A 80 5.01 -7.78 1.98
C GLY A 80 6.03 -7.39 3.05
N TRP A 81 7.27 -7.83 2.91
CA TRP A 81 8.38 -7.50 3.81
C TRP A 81 8.66 -6.00 3.88
N LEU A 82 8.53 -5.28 2.77
CA LEU A 82 8.70 -3.82 2.77
C LEU A 82 7.62 -3.08 3.57
N THR A 83 6.50 -3.73 3.89
CA THR A 83 5.45 -3.18 4.76
C THR A 83 5.74 -3.39 6.25
N VAL A 84 6.65 -4.26 6.64
CA VAL A 84 6.95 -4.52 8.06
C VAL A 84 7.56 -3.28 8.72
N GLY A 85 7.09 -2.98 9.93
CA GLY A 85 7.47 -1.80 10.72
C GLY A 85 6.76 -0.51 10.31
N THR A 86 5.66 -0.60 9.54
CA THR A 86 4.90 0.58 9.09
C THR A 86 3.60 0.83 9.84
N ALA A 87 3.18 -0.06 10.74
CA ALA A 87 1.92 0.06 11.48
C ALA A 87 1.88 1.23 12.47
N ASP A 88 2.92 1.42 13.28
CA ASP A 88 2.94 2.41 14.38
C ASP A 88 3.37 3.82 13.92
N VAL A 89 2.89 4.26 12.75
CA VAL A 89 3.32 5.53 12.17
C VAL A 89 2.28 6.63 12.46
N ALA A 90 2.77 7.78 12.93
CA ALA A 90 1.96 8.93 13.32
C ALA A 90 1.08 9.50 12.18
N ASP A 91 -0.03 10.16 12.53
CA ASP A 91 -0.95 10.86 11.61
C ASP A 91 -0.25 11.87 10.69
N ALA A 92 0.90 12.38 11.16
CA ALA A 92 1.83 13.20 10.39
C ALA A 92 2.30 12.53 9.08
N VAL A 93 2.15 11.21 8.93
CA VAL A 93 2.40 10.48 7.68
C VAL A 93 1.14 10.22 6.89
N VAL A 94 0.01 9.98 7.55
CA VAL A 94 -1.26 9.61 6.90
C VAL A 94 -1.72 10.70 5.94
N HIS A 95 -1.86 11.96 6.38
CA HIS A 95 -2.33 13.03 5.49
C HIS A 95 -1.37 13.31 4.31
N PRO A 96 -0.04 13.42 4.52
CA PRO A 96 0.89 13.56 3.39
C PRO A 96 0.91 12.35 2.46
N TRP A 97 0.71 11.14 2.97
CA TRP A 97 0.63 9.94 2.14
C TRP A 97 -0.66 9.89 1.33
N VAL A 98 -1.80 10.23 1.93
CA VAL A 98 -3.09 10.37 1.24
C VAL A 98 -3.00 11.43 0.15
N ALA A 99 -2.39 12.59 0.42
CA ALA A 99 -2.14 13.59 -0.63
C ALA A 99 -1.35 12.99 -1.81
N LYS A 100 -0.32 12.18 -1.54
CA LYS A 100 0.42 11.48 -2.61
C LYS A 100 -0.41 10.40 -3.30
N LEU A 101 -1.22 9.63 -2.58
CA LEU A 101 -2.17 8.67 -3.16
C LEU A 101 -3.13 9.36 -4.14
N LEU A 102 -3.54 10.59 -3.84
CA LEU A 102 -4.41 11.38 -4.69
C LEU A 102 -3.68 11.94 -5.91
N VAL A 103 -2.58 12.68 -5.72
CA VAL A 103 -2.02 13.54 -6.78
C VAL A 103 -0.59 13.24 -7.22
N SER A 104 0.09 12.24 -6.64
CA SER A 104 1.47 11.93 -7.02
C SER A 104 1.55 11.61 -8.52
N PRO A 105 2.24 12.39 -9.36
CA PRO A 105 2.32 12.10 -10.81
C PRO A 105 2.72 10.66 -11.14
N PRO A 106 3.66 10.02 -10.42
CA PRO A 106 4.05 8.66 -10.74
C PRO A 106 2.99 7.59 -10.44
N TRP A 107 2.06 7.79 -9.49
CA TRP A 107 1.19 6.68 -9.04
C TRP A 107 -0.16 7.08 -8.45
N GLY A 108 -0.44 8.36 -8.29
CA GLY A 108 -1.68 8.84 -7.70
C GLY A 108 -2.88 8.65 -8.63
N VAL A 109 -4.07 8.59 -8.05
CA VAL A 109 -5.32 8.31 -8.77
C VAL A 109 -5.79 9.46 -9.66
N ILE A 110 -5.27 10.68 -9.50
CA ILE A 110 -5.57 11.84 -10.35
C ILE A 110 -5.37 11.55 -11.84
N ARG A 111 -4.44 10.65 -12.18
CA ARG A 111 -4.14 10.28 -13.57
C ARG A 111 -5.32 9.64 -14.30
N TYR A 112 -6.33 9.19 -13.57
CA TYR A 112 -7.55 8.60 -14.12
C TYR A 112 -8.70 9.60 -14.22
N ALA A 113 -8.48 10.85 -13.79
CA ALA A 113 -9.50 11.86 -13.72
C ALA A 113 -9.33 12.93 -14.80
N GLY A 114 -10.41 13.29 -15.45
CA GLY A 114 -10.53 14.43 -16.34
C GLY A 114 -10.86 15.71 -15.57
N ASN A 115 -10.45 16.84 -16.15
CA ASN A 115 -10.81 18.23 -15.84
C ASN A 115 -11.48 18.49 -14.47
N ALA A 116 -12.80 18.31 -14.37
CA ALA A 116 -13.54 18.65 -13.15
C ALA A 116 -13.20 17.71 -11.97
N ALA A 117 -13.10 16.41 -12.22
CA ALA A 117 -12.68 15.44 -11.22
C ALA A 117 -11.22 15.66 -10.81
N ALA A 118 -10.32 15.94 -11.77
CA ALA A 118 -8.91 16.21 -11.49
C ALA A 118 -8.72 17.45 -10.61
N ARG A 119 -9.48 18.53 -10.86
CA ARG A 119 -9.50 19.72 -9.99
C ARG A 119 -9.96 19.38 -8.58
N ALA A 120 -11.10 18.71 -8.43
CA ALA A 120 -11.62 18.33 -7.12
C ALA A 120 -10.63 17.44 -6.32
N ILE A 121 -9.97 16.48 -6.98
CA ILE A 121 -8.93 15.65 -6.37
C ILE A 121 -7.73 16.50 -5.94
N THR A 122 -7.33 17.47 -6.76
CA THR A 122 -6.21 18.38 -6.46
C THR A 122 -6.50 19.25 -5.25
N ASP A 123 -7.68 19.87 -5.20
CA ASP A 123 -8.11 20.75 -4.12
C ASP A 123 -8.13 20.01 -2.78
N ILE A 124 -8.65 18.77 -2.77
CA ILE A 124 -8.66 17.92 -1.57
C ILE A 124 -7.24 17.51 -1.18
N ALA A 125 -6.39 17.12 -2.13
CA ALA A 125 -5.00 16.78 -1.82
C ALA A 125 -4.20 17.98 -1.28
N GLU A 126 -4.52 19.20 -1.70
CA GLU A 126 -3.96 20.43 -1.14
C GLU A 126 -4.36 20.67 0.30
N LEU A 127 -5.61 20.38 0.66
CA LEU A 127 -6.05 20.43 2.05
C LEU A 127 -5.25 19.43 2.92
N HIS A 128 -5.03 18.20 2.45
CA HIS A 128 -4.18 17.23 3.14
C HIS A 128 -2.72 17.68 3.24
N ARG A 129 -2.15 18.34 2.21
CA ARG A 129 -0.78 18.85 2.25
C ARG A 129 -0.59 20.01 3.22
N ARG A 130 -1.61 20.87 3.36
CA ARG A 130 -1.59 22.03 4.26
C ARG A 130 -1.79 21.65 5.72
N LEU A 131 -2.24 20.44 6.01
CA LEU A 131 -2.41 19.95 7.36
C LEU A 131 -1.03 19.76 8.01
N ALA A 132 -0.66 20.73 8.84
CA ALA A 132 0.51 20.67 9.69
C ALA A 132 0.07 20.47 11.15
N PRO A 133 0.93 19.88 12.02
CA PRO A 133 0.64 19.79 13.45
C PRO A 133 0.24 21.17 14.01
N GLY A 134 -0.98 21.29 14.54
CA GLY A 134 -1.50 22.53 15.14
C GLY A 134 -2.08 23.57 14.16
N ALA A 135 -2.07 23.32 12.85
CA ALA A 135 -2.61 24.23 11.83
C ALA A 135 -3.51 23.45 10.85
N MET A 136 -4.76 23.21 11.28
CA MET A 136 -5.78 22.55 10.46
C MET A 136 -6.47 23.60 9.56
N PRO A 137 -6.60 23.36 8.24
CA PRO A 137 -7.46 24.18 7.41
C PRO A 137 -8.89 24.22 7.97
N PRO A 138 -9.62 25.35 7.88
CA PRO A 138 -10.98 25.45 8.40
C PRO A 138 -11.88 24.31 7.90
N ILE A 139 -12.69 23.73 8.79
CA ILE A 139 -13.66 22.66 8.46
C ILE A 139 -14.58 23.07 7.29
N ALA A 140 -14.86 24.36 7.15
CA ALA A 140 -15.64 24.90 6.03
C ALA A 140 -14.97 24.66 4.65
N GLU A 141 -13.63 24.70 4.57
CA GLU A 141 -12.89 24.41 3.34
C GLU A 141 -13.01 22.93 2.96
N TRP A 142 -12.86 22.03 3.94
CA TRP A 142 -13.05 20.58 3.75
C TRP A 142 -14.47 20.25 3.29
N ASN A 143 -15.48 20.83 3.94
CA ASN A 143 -16.87 20.68 3.56
C ASN A 143 -17.17 21.26 2.17
N GLY A 144 -16.54 22.37 1.80
CA GLY A 144 -16.62 22.96 0.47
C GLY A 144 -16.06 22.03 -0.60
N ALA A 145 -14.85 21.53 -0.40
CA ALA A 145 -14.19 20.59 -1.31
C ALA A 145 -14.96 19.27 -1.45
N ALA A 146 -15.49 18.74 -0.35
CA ALA A 146 -16.31 17.54 -0.32
C ALA A 146 -17.61 17.71 -1.15
N ARG A 147 -18.29 18.85 -1.01
CA ARG A 147 -19.47 19.18 -1.83
C ARG A 147 -19.11 19.34 -3.31
N ALA A 148 -18.01 20.03 -3.62
CA ALA A 148 -17.54 20.19 -4.99
C ALA A 148 -17.24 18.84 -5.65
N ALA A 149 -16.55 17.93 -4.95
CA ALA A 149 -16.28 16.58 -5.43
C ALA A 149 -17.58 15.79 -5.67
N ARG A 150 -18.56 15.84 -4.76
CA ARG A 150 -19.85 15.18 -4.94
C ARG A 150 -20.67 15.70 -6.13
N ALA A 151 -20.49 16.97 -6.49
CA ALA A 151 -21.19 17.58 -7.63
C ALA A 151 -20.65 17.11 -8.99
N VAL A 152 -19.44 16.53 -9.04
CA VAL A 152 -18.88 15.99 -10.28
C VAL A 152 -19.59 14.70 -10.64
N THR A 153 -20.19 14.67 -11.83
CA THR A 153 -20.91 13.49 -12.33
C THR A 153 -19.92 12.53 -12.99
N THR A 154 -19.83 11.30 -12.46
CA THR A 154 -18.91 10.26 -12.95
C THR A 154 -19.67 9.00 -13.38
N THR A 155 -20.64 9.16 -14.28
CA THR A 155 -21.35 8.04 -14.92
C THR A 155 -20.79 7.80 -16.33
N PRO A 156 -20.43 6.55 -16.70
CA PRO A 156 -20.64 5.27 -15.99
C PRO A 156 -19.58 4.97 -14.89
N VAL A 157 -19.63 3.79 -14.25
CA VAL A 157 -18.64 3.37 -13.25
C VAL A 157 -17.28 3.16 -13.91
N THR A 158 -16.36 4.11 -13.71
CA THR A 158 -15.01 4.12 -14.28
C THR A 158 -13.94 4.24 -13.19
N ALA A 159 -12.66 4.16 -13.59
CA ALA A 159 -11.53 4.46 -12.70
C ALA A 159 -11.62 5.88 -12.12
N GLU A 160 -12.06 6.87 -12.93
CA GLU A 160 -12.30 8.25 -12.49
C GLU A 160 -13.27 8.32 -11.30
N ARG A 161 -14.40 7.60 -11.37
CA ARG A 161 -15.39 7.57 -10.29
C ARG A 161 -14.77 7.12 -8.97
N TYR A 162 -13.93 6.10 -9.01
CA TYR A 162 -13.27 5.57 -7.82
C TYR A 162 -12.13 6.47 -7.34
N ALA A 163 -11.40 7.11 -8.25
CA ALA A 163 -10.41 8.14 -7.91
C ALA A 163 -11.05 9.32 -7.16
N LEU A 164 -12.19 9.81 -7.67
CA LEU A 164 -12.95 10.88 -7.05
C LEU A 164 -13.57 10.45 -5.70
N ARG A 165 -14.06 9.21 -5.58
CA ARG A 165 -14.54 8.66 -4.30
C ARG A 165 -13.44 8.56 -3.26
N ALA A 166 -12.23 8.16 -3.65
CA ALA A 166 -11.08 8.13 -2.73
C ALA A 166 -10.79 9.54 -2.19
N ALA A 167 -10.76 10.55 -3.06
CA ALA A 167 -10.60 11.94 -2.64
C ALA A 167 -11.76 12.41 -1.74
N TYR A 168 -13.00 12.22 -2.18
CA TYR A 168 -14.18 12.62 -1.41
C TYR A 168 -14.21 11.98 -0.01
N GLN A 169 -13.94 10.68 0.12
CA GLN A 169 -13.93 10.03 1.44
C GLN A 169 -12.76 10.48 2.31
N SER A 170 -11.63 10.87 1.71
CA SER A 170 -10.47 11.33 2.47
C SER A 170 -10.71 12.61 3.26
N THR A 171 -11.71 13.41 2.90
CA THR A 171 -12.07 14.61 3.67
C THR A 171 -12.61 14.27 5.07
N ALA A 172 -13.11 13.05 5.28
CA ALA A 172 -13.61 12.60 6.60
C ALA A 172 -12.48 12.24 7.58
N LEU A 173 -11.25 11.97 7.09
CA LEU A 173 -10.08 11.67 7.94
C LEU A 173 -9.68 12.81 8.88
N VAL A 174 -10.21 14.02 8.65
CA VAL A 174 -9.90 15.21 9.46
C VAL A 174 -10.79 15.29 10.70
N GLU A 175 -11.97 14.67 10.63
CA GLU A 175 -12.94 14.68 11.72
C GLU A 175 -12.77 13.47 12.65
N THR A 176 -12.11 12.42 12.17
CA THR A 176 -11.95 11.15 12.87
C THR A 176 -10.56 10.57 12.62
N ASP A 177 -9.84 10.17 13.69
CA ASP A 177 -8.64 9.31 13.61
C ASP A 177 -9.04 7.85 13.26
N ASP A 178 -9.96 7.70 12.31
CA ASP A 178 -10.67 6.47 12.02
C ASP A 178 -9.97 5.69 10.90
N TRP A 179 -9.37 4.58 11.30
CA TRP A 179 -8.73 3.61 10.40
C TRP A 179 -9.71 3.04 9.35
N ASP A 180 -11.01 2.94 9.66
CA ASP A 180 -12.01 2.45 8.69
C ASP A 180 -12.17 3.43 7.53
N THR A 181 -12.07 4.74 7.80
CA THR A 181 -12.09 5.77 6.77
C THR A 181 -10.86 5.68 5.87
N LEU A 182 -9.67 5.44 6.43
CA LEU A 182 -8.44 5.28 5.63
C LEU A 182 -8.49 4.00 4.78
N ASP A 183 -9.07 2.92 5.31
CA ASP A 183 -9.32 1.68 4.57
C ASP A 183 -10.29 1.92 3.41
N ALA A 184 -11.34 2.71 3.61
CA ALA A 184 -12.28 3.08 2.55
C ALA A 184 -11.63 3.92 1.44
N VAL A 185 -10.81 4.91 1.81
CA VAL A 185 -10.02 5.73 0.87
C VAL A 185 -9.11 4.84 0.03
N THR A 186 -8.35 3.97 0.71
CA THR A 186 -7.42 3.04 0.07
C THR A 186 -8.15 2.07 -0.85
N GLY A 187 -9.26 1.49 -0.40
CA GLY A 187 -10.08 0.57 -1.18
C GLY A 187 -10.63 1.20 -2.46
N ASN A 188 -11.04 2.48 -2.42
CA ASN A 188 -11.46 3.19 -3.64
C ASN A 188 -10.27 3.46 -4.58
N ALA A 189 -9.11 3.86 -4.05
CA ALA A 189 -7.93 4.04 -4.88
C ALA A 189 -7.47 2.75 -5.57
N LEU A 190 -7.47 1.62 -4.84
CA LEU A 190 -7.18 0.29 -5.39
C LEU A 190 -8.17 -0.11 -6.49
N LYS A 191 -9.47 0.18 -6.31
CA LYS A 191 -10.48 -0.04 -7.37
C LYS A 191 -10.20 0.82 -8.60
N ALA A 192 -9.80 2.08 -8.44
CA ALA A 192 -9.43 2.95 -9.55
C ALA A 192 -8.23 2.37 -10.33
N HIS A 193 -7.16 2.00 -9.63
CA HIS A 193 -5.99 1.36 -10.22
C HIS A 193 -6.33 0.07 -10.96
N ARG A 194 -7.12 -0.80 -10.33
CA ARG A 194 -7.55 -2.08 -10.92
C ARG A 194 -8.36 -1.88 -12.19
N LEU A 195 -9.34 -0.98 -12.18
CA LEU A 195 -10.16 -0.71 -13.38
C LEU A 195 -9.34 -0.11 -14.51
N ALA A 196 -8.43 0.80 -14.20
CA ALA A 196 -7.56 1.40 -15.21
C ALA A 196 -6.48 0.44 -15.75
N SER A 197 -6.21 -0.66 -15.05
CA SER A 197 -5.19 -1.64 -15.43
C SER A 197 -5.77 -2.97 -15.90
N ALA A 198 -7.09 -3.05 -16.10
CA ALA A 198 -7.79 -4.31 -16.39
C ALA A 198 -7.18 -5.07 -17.59
N ASP A 199 -6.80 -4.33 -18.64
CA ASP A 199 -6.24 -4.90 -19.88
C ASP A 199 -4.70 -4.97 -19.87
N LEU A 200 -4.05 -4.44 -18.82
CA LEU A 200 -2.58 -4.32 -18.72
C LEU A 200 -1.95 -5.37 -17.79
N GLY A 201 -2.76 -6.20 -17.15
CA GLY A 201 -2.32 -7.21 -16.19
C GLY A 201 -1.83 -6.63 -14.85
N ALA A 202 -1.04 -7.41 -14.12
CA ALA A 202 -0.64 -7.07 -12.74
C ALA A 202 0.55 -6.10 -12.64
N ALA A 203 1.37 -5.98 -13.69
CA ALA A 203 2.63 -5.21 -13.64
C ALA A 203 2.44 -3.72 -13.26
N PRO A 204 1.44 -2.98 -13.80
CA PRO A 204 1.17 -1.61 -13.35
C PRO A 204 0.83 -1.52 -11.86
N ILE A 205 0.09 -2.50 -11.33
CA ILE A 205 -0.31 -2.54 -9.92
C ILE A 205 0.90 -2.82 -9.03
N VAL A 206 1.79 -3.73 -9.43
CA VAL A 206 3.06 -3.97 -8.74
C VAL A 206 3.88 -2.68 -8.63
N GLU A 207 3.98 -1.91 -9.71
CA GLU A 207 4.73 -0.65 -9.69
C GLU A 207 4.05 0.42 -8.82
N VAL A 208 2.73 0.53 -8.87
CA VAL A 208 1.97 1.41 -7.97
C VAL A 208 2.19 1.01 -6.51
N THR A 209 2.11 -0.29 -6.18
CA THR A 209 2.36 -0.81 -4.83
C THR A 209 3.78 -0.48 -4.34
N ARG A 210 4.80 -0.69 -5.17
CA ARG A 210 6.19 -0.29 -4.84
C ARG A 210 6.30 1.20 -4.52
N ARG A 211 5.63 2.05 -5.30
CA ARG A 211 5.64 3.51 -5.11
C ARG A 211 4.89 3.92 -3.85
N ALA A 212 3.75 3.31 -3.57
CA ALA A 212 2.94 3.54 -2.37
C ALA A 212 3.73 3.20 -1.10
N ILE A 213 4.35 2.02 -1.06
CA ILE A 213 5.18 1.56 0.07
C ILE A 213 6.39 2.49 0.25
N ARG A 214 7.15 2.76 -0.83
CA ARG A 214 8.30 3.66 -0.77
C ARG A 214 7.91 5.07 -0.31
N SER A 215 6.74 5.55 -0.72
CA SER A 215 6.21 6.83 -0.28
C SER A 215 5.96 6.86 1.22
N TRP A 216 5.26 5.85 1.76
CA TRP A 216 4.99 5.73 3.19
C TRP A 216 6.29 5.67 3.99
N ARG A 217 7.20 4.76 3.61
CA ARG A 217 8.48 4.59 4.30
C ARG A 217 9.34 5.85 4.32
N ARG A 218 9.31 6.67 3.27
CA ARG A 218 10.05 7.96 3.26
C ARG A 218 9.41 8.98 4.20
N LEU A 219 8.09 9.10 4.16
CA LEU A 219 7.35 10.02 5.04
C LEU A 219 7.54 9.63 6.52
N ALA A 220 7.61 8.33 6.80
CA ALA A 220 7.82 7.79 8.14
C ALA A 220 9.30 7.76 8.60
N GLY A 221 10.25 8.20 7.76
CA GLY A 221 11.69 8.11 8.10
C GLY A 221 12.26 6.67 8.17
N LEU A 222 11.52 5.68 7.68
CA LEU A 222 11.88 4.25 7.69
C LEU A 222 12.80 3.84 6.51
N SER A 223 13.20 4.80 5.68
CA SER A 223 14.10 4.55 4.56
C SER A 223 15.53 4.69 5.04
N VAL A 224 16.25 3.58 5.19
CA VAL A 224 17.70 3.60 5.41
C VAL A 224 18.33 4.22 4.17
N VAL A 225 18.96 5.39 4.32
CA VAL A 225 19.92 5.89 3.33
C VAL A 225 21.10 4.91 3.37
N ALA A 226 21.06 3.88 2.53
CA ALA A 226 22.22 3.03 2.28
C ALA A 226 23.24 3.82 1.43
N ASN A 227 23.82 4.87 2.00
CA ASN A 227 25.09 5.42 1.51
C ASN A 227 26.21 4.67 2.23
N SER A 228 26.37 3.39 1.90
CA SER A 228 27.63 2.67 2.03
C SER A 228 27.55 1.48 1.09
N PRO A 229 28.40 1.42 0.05
CA PRO A 229 28.48 0.22 -0.77
C PRO A 229 28.91 -0.94 0.14
N ILE A 230 28.11 -2.00 0.15
CA ILE A 230 28.56 -3.30 0.60
C ILE A 230 29.63 -3.72 -0.40
N GLY A 231 30.90 -3.51 -0.05
CA GLY A 231 32.02 -3.75 -0.95
C GLY A 231 33.36 -3.82 -0.24
N ALA A 232 33.84 -5.05 -0.09
CA ALA A 232 35.24 -5.46 -0.04
C ALA A 232 36.11 -4.95 1.12
N GLY A 233 36.36 -5.85 2.08
CA GLY A 233 37.36 -5.61 3.11
C GLY A 233 37.59 -6.79 4.04
N ALA A 234 37.71 -8.01 3.50
CA ALA A 234 38.36 -9.09 4.22
C ALA A 234 39.84 -8.72 4.38
N ALA A 235 40.18 -8.00 5.45
CA ALA A 235 41.56 -7.78 5.85
C ALA A 235 42.08 -9.06 6.50
N VAL A 236 42.68 -9.93 5.68
CA VAL A 236 43.58 -10.98 6.12
C VAL A 236 44.71 -10.31 6.91
N ARG A 237 44.78 -10.58 8.22
CA ARG A 237 45.94 -10.18 9.04
C ARG A 237 47.16 -11.01 8.60
N PRO A 238 48.29 -10.38 8.21
CA PRO A 238 49.53 -11.11 8.05
C PRO A 238 50.03 -11.57 9.42
N LYS A 239 50.37 -12.87 9.54
CA LYS A 239 51.12 -13.41 10.67
C LYS A 239 52.57 -12.90 10.57
N THR A 240 52.99 -12.13 11.57
CA THR A 240 54.41 -11.81 11.78
C THR A 240 55.13 -13.07 12.30
N PRO A 241 56.27 -13.48 11.72
CA PRO A 241 57.10 -14.51 12.32
C PRO A 241 57.92 -13.87 13.46
N ALA A 242 57.84 -14.46 14.65
CA ALA A 242 58.75 -14.12 15.74
C ALA A 242 60.10 -14.83 15.48
N ALA A 243 61.17 -14.05 15.59
CA ALA A 243 62.54 -14.51 15.73
C ALA A 243 62.82 -14.93 17.18
#